data_AF-A0A932LB22-F1
#
_entry.id   AF-A0A932LB22-F1
#
_cell.length_a   1.000
_cell.length_b   1.000
_cell.length_c   1.000
_cell.angle_alpha   90.00
_cell.angle_beta   90.00
_cell.angle_gamma   90.00
#
_symmetry.space_group_name_H-M   'P 1'
#
loop_
_entity.id
_entity.type
_entity.pdbx_description
1 polymer ?
#
loop_
_entity_poly.entity_id
_entity_poly.type
_entity_poly.pdbx_seq_one_letter_code
_entity_poly.pdbx_strand_id
1 'polypeptide(L)'
;MGRQDPTIVRIAQGLLSALRDFGVLQGAVKKRMAPVYLPVAAFAYVAYCLKQHQPSGAKLVELPDWKLFFLPRESVERFLFEAHQHKLLEYHAAGSVTRRTFPADTLE
;
A
#
# COMPACT_ATOMS: atom_id res chain seq x y z
N MET A 1 -33.82 -1.67 -19.46
CA MET A 1 -33.04 -0.61 -18.79
C MET A 1 -33.15 -0.84 -17.29
N GLY A 2 -32.16 -1.48 -16.66
CA GLY A 2 -32.27 -1.95 -15.27
C GLY A 2 -32.29 -0.80 -14.26
N ARG A 3 -33.31 -0.75 -13.39
CA ARG A 3 -33.41 0.20 -12.30
C ARG A 3 -32.24 -0.02 -11.34
N GLN A 4 -31.29 0.92 -11.28
CA GLN A 4 -30.23 0.85 -10.29
C GLN A 4 -30.81 1.12 -8.90
N ASP A 5 -30.40 0.31 -7.92
CA ASP A 5 -30.82 0.46 -6.53
C ASP A 5 -30.32 1.83 -6.00
N PRO A 6 -31.21 2.72 -5.50
CA PRO A 6 -30.82 4.03 -5.00
C PRO A 6 -29.77 3.96 -3.88
N THR A 7 -29.71 2.85 -3.15
CA THR A 7 -28.70 2.58 -2.12
C THR A 7 -27.31 2.42 -2.73
N ILE A 8 -27.21 1.66 -3.84
CA ILE A 8 -25.94 1.45 -4.55
C ILE A 8 -25.41 2.78 -5.08
N VAL A 9 -26.28 3.61 -5.65
CA VAL A 9 -25.89 4.94 -6.16
C VAL A 9 -25.37 5.83 -5.04
N ARG A 10 -26.05 5.88 -3.89
CA ARG A 10 -25.64 6.69 -2.74
C ARG A 10 -24.29 6.23 -2.18
N ILE A 11 -24.09 4.91 -2.04
CA ILE A 11 -22.82 4.35 -1.57
C ILE A 11 -21.68 4.66 -2.55
N ALA A 12 -21.92 4.48 -3.86
CA ALA A 12 -20.93 4.78 -4.88
C ALA A 12 -20.52 6.26 -4.87
N GLN A 13 -21.48 7.18 -4.70
CA GLN A 13 -21.19 8.60 -4.56
C GLN A 13 -20.35 8.90 -3.32
N GLY A 14 -20.70 8.30 -2.17
CA GLY A 14 -19.93 8.43 -0.93
C GLY A 14 -18.49 7.93 -1.07
N LEU A 15 -18.31 6.74 -1.67
CA LEU A 15 -16.98 6.16 -1.92
C LEU A 15 -16.13 7.05 -2.82
N LEU A 16 -16.70 7.58 -3.91
CA LEU A 16 -15.96 8.46 -4.81
C LEU A 16 -15.62 9.82 -4.20
N SER A 17 -16.40 10.30 -3.23
CA SER A 17 -16.05 11.49 -2.45
C SER A 17 -14.90 11.18 -1.49
N ALA A 18 -14.98 10.08 -0.74
CA ALA A 18 -13.90 9.66 0.15
C ALA A 18 -12.57 9.47 -0.60
N LEU A 19 -12.59 8.79 -1.77
CA LEU A 19 -11.39 8.62 -2.60
C LEU A 19 -10.80 9.95 -3.09
N ARG A 20 -11.63 10.99 -3.27
CA ARG A 20 -11.14 12.34 -3.60
C ARG A 20 -10.49 12.98 -2.38
N ASP A 21 -11.13 12.85 -1.22
CA ASP A 21 -10.64 13.45 0.04
C ASP A 21 -9.33 12.80 0.49
N PHE A 22 -9.13 11.50 0.22
CA PHE A 22 -7.87 10.79 0.41
C PHE A 22 -6.83 11.05 -0.69
N GLY A 23 -7.13 11.90 -1.68
CA GLY A 23 -6.20 12.24 -2.75
C GLY A 23 -5.94 11.11 -3.76
N VAL A 24 -6.76 10.05 -3.78
CA VAL A 24 -6.70 8.98 -4.79
C VAL A 24 -7.34 9.42 -6.11
N LEU A 25 -8.39 10.23 -6.02
CA LEU A 25 -9.06 10.82 -7.17
C LEU A 25 -8.92 12.34 -7.17
N GLN A 26 -8.75 12.90 -8.36
CA GLN A 26 -8.78 14.34 -8.61
C GLN A 26 -9.93 14.70 -9.55
N GLY A 27 -10.47 15.89 -9.38
CA GLY A 27 -11.57 16.42 -10.19
C GLY A 27 -12.96 16.29 -9.54
N ALA A 28 -13.80 17.30 -9.78
CA ALA A 28 -15.14 17.39 -9.22
C ALA A 28 -16.16 16.60 -10.05
N VAL A 29 -16.20 16.85 -11.37
CA VAL A 29 -17.18 16.27 -12.32
C VAL A 29 -16.57 15.12 -13.13
N LYS A 30 -15.36 15.31 -13.68
CA LYS A 30 -14.60 14.25 -14.37
C LYS A 30 -13.47 13.78 -13.44
N LYS A 31 -13.67 12.65 -12.78
CA LYS A 31 -12.72 12.06 -11.83
C LYS A 31 -11.58 11.37 -12.61
N ARG A 32 -10.34 11.68 -12.27
CA ARG A 32 -9.13 10.99 -12.76
C ARG A 32 -8.39 10.43 -11.56
N MET A 33 -7.64 9.35 -11.75
CA MET A 33 -6.68 8.90 -10.74
C MET A 33 -5.65 10.01 -10.53
N ALA A 34 -5.43 10.37 -9.28
CA ALA A 34 -4.30 11.21 -8.91
C ALA A 34 -3.04 10.33 -8.87
N PRO A 35 -1.85 10.89 -9.11
CA PRO A 35 -0.61 10.19 -8.84
C PRO A 35 -0.57 9.83 -7.35
N VAL A 36 -0.63 8.54 -7.03
CA VAL A 36 -0.49 8.09 -5.64
C VAL A 36 0.97 8.25 -5.25
N TYR A 37 1.27 9.27 -4.44
CA TYR A 37 2.60 9.47 -3.88
C TYR A 37 2.65 8.88 -2.48
N LEU A 38 3.32 7.74 -2.33
CA LEU A 38 3.65 7.16 -1.03
C LEU A 38 5.14 7.43 -0.75
N PRO A 39 5.48 8.26 0.26
CA PRO A 39 6.87 8.44 0.65
C PRO A 39 7.50 7.11 1.06
N VAL A 40 8.77 6.90 0.70
CA VAL A 40 9.52 5.66 1.00
C VAL A 40 9.54 5.36 2.51
N ALA A 41 9.64 6.40 3.35
CA ALA A 41 9.57 6.25 4.80
C ALA A 41 8.20 5.74 5.28
N ALA A 42 7.10 6.23 4.71
CA ALA A 42 5.76 5.75 5.02
C ALA A 42 5.58 4.30 4.55
N PHE A 43 6.10 3.96 3.37
CA PHE A 43 6.13 2.57 2.89
C PHE A 43 6.87 1.65 3.86
N ALA A 44 8.08 2.04 4.31
CA ALA A 44 8.88 1.25 5.24
C ALA A 44 8.16 1.03 6.58
N TYR A 45 7.46 2.05 7.08
CA TYR A 45 6.62 1.94 8.26
C TYR A 45 5.48 0.94 8.08
N VAL A 46 4.73 1.01 6.97
CA VAL A 46 3.66 0.05 6.66
C VAL A 46 4.22 -1.37 6.54
N ALA A 47 5.36 -1.53 5.87
CA ALA A 47 6.06 -2.82 5.74
C ALA A 47 6.41 -3.42 7.11
N TYR A 48 6.85 -2.60 8.06
CA TYR A 48 7.13 -3.00 9.43
C TYR A 48 5.84 -3.43 10.16
N CYS A 49 4.77 -2.64 10.10
CA CYS A 49 3.47 -2.99 10.68
C CYS A 49 2.92 -4.31 10.14
N LEU A 50 2.95 -4.52 8.82
CA LEU A 50 2.50 -5.74 8.18
C LEU A 50 3.34 -6.95 8.60
N LYS A 51 4.66 -6.77 8.78
CA LYS A 51 5.54 -7.83 9.30
C LYS A 51 5.16 -8.24 10.73
N GLN A 52 4.80 -7.30 11.59
CA GLN A 52 4.43 -7.60 12.99
C GLN A 52 3.12 -8.38 13.11
N HIS A 53 2.15 -8.11 12.23
CA HIS A 53 0.80 -8.70 12.30
C HIS A 53 0.68 -10.04 11.55
N GLN A 54 1.73 -10.48 10.85
CA GLN A 54 1.71 -11.71 10.06
C GLN A 54 2.54 -12.82 10.73
N PRO A 55 1.93 -13.97 11.10
CA PRO A 55 2.68 -15.14 11.54
C PRO A 55 3.52 -15.70 10.38
N SER A 56 4.76 -16.06 10.70
CA SER A 56 5.87 -16.41 9.80
C SER A 56 5.51 -17.21 8.54
N GLY A 57 5.99 -16.74 7.38
CA GLY A 57 6.10 -17.54 6.14
C GLY A 57 5.61 -16.83 4.87
N ALA A 58 4.66 -15.90 5.00
CA ALA A 58 4.20 -15.11 3.85
C ALA A 58 5.31 -14.17 3.36
N LYS A 59 5.59 -14.21 2.05
CA LYS A 59 6.47 -13.21 1.44
C LYS A 59 5.77 -11.86 1.55
N LEU A 60 6.40 -10.91 2.23
CA LEU A 60 5.89 -9.55 2.42
C LEU A 60 5.43 -8.91 1.11
N VAL A 61 6.14 -9.18 0.02
CA VAL A 61 5.82 -8.73 -1.35
C VAL A 61 4.48 -9.26 -1.88
N GLU A 62 4.02 -10.42 -1.41
CA GLU A 62 2.81 -11.10 -1.88
C GLU A 62 1.57 -10.76 -1.03
N LEU A 63 1.71 -9.91 0.00
CA LEU A 63 0.57 -9.53 0.86
C LEU A 63 -0.49 -8.75 0.08
N PRO A 64 -1.78 -9.13 0.18
CA PRO A 64 -2.86 -8.43 -0.52
C PRO A 64 -3.09 -7.01 0.01
N ASP A 65 -2.63 -6.71 1.23
CA ASP A 65 -2.73 -5.42 1.90
C ASP A 65 -2.14 -4.26 1.08
N TRP A 66 -1.15 -4.53 0.22
CA TRP A 66 -0.58 -3.53 -0.68
C TRP A 66 -1.59 -2.94 -1.67
N LYS A 67 -2.68 -3.65 -1.95
CA LYS A 67 -3.78 -3.14 -2.79
C LYS A 67 -4.48 -1.93 -2.17
N LEU A 68 -4.45 -1.78 -0.83
CA LEU A 68 -4.99 -0.59 -0.14
C LEU A 68 -4.23 0.68 -0.53
N PHE A 69 -2.96 0.54 -0.90
CA PHE A 69 -2.09 1.63 -1.32
C PHE A 69 -1.96 1.71 -2.85
N PHE A 70 -2.78 0.95 -3.59
CA PHE A 70 -2.70 0.83 -5.05
C PHE A 70 -1.32 0.39 -5.56
N LEU A 71 -0.57 -0.35 -4.73
CA LEU A 71 0.76 -0.83 -5.08
C LEU A 71 0.67 -2.23 -5.70
N PRO A 72 0.96 -2.40 -7.00
CA PRO A 72 1.16 -3.73 -7.57
C PRO A 72 2.46 -4.33 -7.02
N ARG A 73 2.58 -5.65 -7.11
CA ARG A 73 3.74 -6.40 -6.63
C ARG A 73 5.08 -5.79 -7.06
N GLU A 74 5.20 -5.44 -8.34
CA GLU A 74 6.44 -4.88 -8.89
C GLU A 74 6.80 -3.51 -8.25
N SER A 75 5.78 -2.70 -7.93
CA SER A 75 6.01 -1.44 -7.20
C SER A 75 6.45 -1.70 -5.75
N VAL A 76 5.87 -2.70 -5.08
CA VAL A 76 6.29 -3.10 -3.73
C VAL A 76 7.76 -3.55 -3.73
N GLU A 77 8.20 -4.33 -4.73
CA GLU A 77 9.60 -4.74 -4.88
C GLU A 77 10.53 -3.53 -5.10
N ARG A 78 10.12 -2.56 -5.93
CA ARG A 78 10.87 -1.30 -6.13
C ARG A 78 10.97 -0.48 -4.84
N PHE A 79 9.86 -0.31 -4.12
CA PHE A 79 9.85 0.42 -2.84
C PHE A 79 10.68 -0.27 -1.76
N LEU A 80 10.72 -1.61 -1.71
CA LEU A 80 11.61 -2.34 -0.80
C LEU A 80 13.08 -2.10 -1.13
N PHE A 81 13.44 -2.08 -2.41
CA PHE A 81 14.79 -1.79 -2.85
C PHE A 81 15.19 -0.34 -2.53
N GLU A 82 14.30 0.63 -2.80
CA GLU A 82 14.53 2.03 -2.45
C GLU A 82 14.65 2.22 -0.94
N ALA A 83 13.75 1.64 -0.15
CA ALA A 83 13.82 1.70 1.31
C ALA A 83 15.10 1.07 1.87
N HIS A 84 15.63 0.01 1.23
CA HIS A 84 16.95 -0.55 1.53
C HIS A 84 18.06 0.47 1.28
N GLN A 85 18.07 1.12 0.10
CA GLN A 85 19.08 2.14 -0.22
C GLN A 85 19.06 3.31 0.77
N HIS A 86 17.87 3.68 1.22
CA HIS A 86 17.65 4.71 2.25
C HIS A 86 17.93 4.22 3.69
N LYS A 87 18.37 2.96 3.89
CA LYS A 87 18.68 2.34 5.19
C LYS A 87 17.47 2.28 6.15
N LEU A 88 16.26 2.26 5.62
CA LEU A 88 15.02 2.20 6.40
C LEU A 88 14.61 0.75 6.73
N LEU A 89 15.08 -0.22 5.94
CA LEU A 89 14.88 -1.65 6.15
C LEU A 89 15.98 -2.45 5.44
N GLU A 90 16.22 -3.68 5.86
CA GLU A 90 17.06 -4.61 5.11
C GLU A 90 16.22 -5.52 4.23
N TYR A 91 16.41 -5.39 2.91
CA TYR A 91 15.82 -6.27 1.90
C TYR A 91 16.91 -7.01 1.13
N HIS A 92 16.94 -8.34 1.24
CA HIS A 92 17.83 -9.21 0.45
C HIS A 92 16.98 -10.10 -0.46
N ALA A 93 17.00 -9.82 -1.77
CA ALA A 93 16.41 -10.67 -2.80
C ALA A 93 17.44 -11.72 -3.24
N ALA A 94 17.72 -12.69 -2.39
CA ALA A 94 18.38 -13.93 -2.79
C ALA A 94 17.33 -15.05 -2.66
N GLY A 95 17.18 -15.87 -3.70
CA GLY A 95 16.19 -16.94 -3.74
C GLY A 95 16.07 -17.67 -2.39
N SER A 96 14.85 -17.65 -1.84
CA SER A 96 14.41 -18.39 -0.65
C SER A 96 14.69 -17.81 0.76
N VAL A 97 15.62 -16.87 0.99
CA VAL A 97 15.90 -16.45 2.39
C VAL A 97 16.01 -14.93 2.54
N THR A 98 14.94 -14.30 3.04
CA THR A 98 14.95 -12.89 3.44
C THR A 98 15.29 -12.78 4.93
N ARG A 99 16.57 -12.64 5.27
CA ARG A 99 16.95 -12.12 6.59
C ARG A 99 16.60 -10.62 6.59
N ARG A 100 15.73 -10.21 7.50
CA ARG A 100 15.22 -8.84 7.62
C ARG A 100 15.59 -8.29 8.99
N THR A 101 16.71 -7.59 9.09
CA THR A 101 17.07 -6.83 10.29
C THR A 101 16.47 -5.43 10.14
N PHE A 102 15.64 -5.03 11.09
CA PHE A 102 15.19 -3.64 11.21
C PHE A 102 16.05 -3.02 12.31
N PRO A 103 16.49 -1.75 12.16
CA PRO A 103 17.31 -1.10 13.18
C PRO A 103 16.54 -0.73 14.46
N ALA A 104 15.24 -1.00 14.52
CA ALA A 104 14.41 -0.80 15.71
C ALA A 104 13.66 -2.09 16.06
N ASP A 105 13.81 -2.52 17.31
CA ASP A 105 13.12 -3.69 17.86
C ASP A 105 11.66 -3.39 18.24
N THR A 106 11.25 -2.11 18.28
CA THR A 106 9.92 -1.71 18.74
C THR A 106 9.45 -0.44 18.04
N LEU A 107 8.13 -0.36 17.84
CA LEU A 107 7.41 0.86 17.53
C LEU A 107 7.08 1.53 18.86
N GLU A 108 8.01 2.28 19.46
CA GLU A 108 7.86 3.36 20.46
C GLU A 108 9.27 3.78 20.96
#